data_AF-E5B9E1-F1
#
_entry.id   AF-E5B9E1-F1
#
_cell.length_a   1.000
_cell.length_b   1.000
_cell.length_c   1.000
_cell.angle_alpha   90.00
_cell.angle_beta   90.00
_cell.angle_gamma   90.00
#
_symmetry.space_group_name_H-M   'P 1'
#
loop_
_entity.id
_entity.type
_entity.pdbx_description
1 polymer ?
#
loop_
_entity_poly.entity_id
_entity_poly.type
_entity_poly.pdbx_seq_one_letter_code
_entity_poly.pdbx_strand_id
1 'polypeptide(L)'
;MEDKRGEEPIALATEYGKTGLNSGHLVDALGRPRGAGTELRTDERGTIRAGKGLLLSADNQPKALGEVPDRAAALKETGRLQQQLRQLEMAAEQAQALKADIDSQMRMLAQRLKPLHKIIHFTAPQGMALTSGEDMQLAATENVAMNAGGDISAGVTGNLAALAGERLGLYARTGPLSLKAGEGPVDMQAQNGNMRLFAEQKLTIASEEDILFAGKKRITLIVHFLFVRLFKIDKY
;
A
#
# COMPACT_ATOMS: atom_id res chain seq x y z
N MET A 1 12.79 42.76 7.35
CA MET A 1 14.04 42.01 7.60
C MET A 1 14.54 42.49 8.94
N GLU A 2 14.77 41.57 9.86
CA GLU A 2 15.25 41.88 11.20
C GLU A 2 16.59 41.18 11.40
N ASP A 3 17.63 41.96 11.68
CA ASP A 3 19.03 41.49 11.62
C ASP A 3 19.57 41.10 13.00
N LYS A 4 18.70 40.62 13.89
CA LYS A 4 19.14 40.10 15.19
C LYS A 4 19.85 38.78 14.96
N ARG A 5 21.16 38.74 15.26
CA ARG A 5 22.01 37.56 15.05
C ARG A 5 21.41 36.31 15.70
N GLY A 6 21.24 35.24 14.92
CA GLY A 6 20.68 33.97 15.36
C GLY A 6 19.15 33.91 15.41
N GLU A 7 18.47 35.02 15.08
CA GLU A 7 17.01 35.13 15.02
C GLU A 7 16.56 35.77 13.70
N GLU A 8 17.34 35.67 12.63
CA GLU A 8 17.08 36.37 11.38
C GLU A 8 15.80 35.85 10.70
N PRO A 9 14.76 36.70 10.50
CA PRO A 9 13.57 36.35 9.76
C PRO A 9 13.50 37.05 8.40
N ILE A 10 13.02 36.30 7.41
CA ILE A 10 12.54 36.85 6.14
C ILE A 10 11.06 36.53 6.04
N ALA A 11 10.22 37.55 5.88
CA ALA A 11 8.79 37.39 5.68
C ALA A 11 8.35 38.19 4.44
N LEU A 12 7.71 37.51 3.50
CA LEU A 12 7.00 38.11 2.37
C LEU A 12 5.52 37.76 2.54
N ALA A 13 4.71 38.74 2.95
CA ALA A 13 3.32 38.50 3.34
C ALA A 13 2.37 39.60 2.85
N THR A 14 1.09 39.24 2.72
CA THR A 14 -0.05 40.15 2.48
C THR A 14 -1.12 39.91 3.54
N GLU A 15 -1.93 40.94 3.84
CA GLU A 15 -3.05 40.84 4.77
C GLU A 15 -4.18 39.95 4.24
N TYR A 16 -4.35 39.87 2.92
CA TYR A 16 -5.41 39.07 2.29
C TYR A 16 -5.16 37.57 2.47
N GLY A 17 -6.09 36.89 3.16
CA GLY A 17 -5.95 35.49 3.59
C GLY A 17 -4.69 35.23 4.42
N LYS A 18 -4.13 36.31 4.99
CA LYS A 18 -2.80 36.38 5.61
C LYS A 18 -1.69 35.70 4.78
N THR A 19 -1.80 35.64 3.45
CA THR A 19 -0.91 34.82 2.61
C THR A 19 0.56 35.22 2.76
N GLY A 20 1.47 34.26 2.95
CA GLY A 20 2.89 34.58 3.05
C GLY A 20 3.88 33.41 2.98
N LEU A 21 5.14 33.78 2.70
CA LEU A 21 6.33 32.94 2.75
C LEU A 21 7.24 33.48 3.85
N ASN A 22 7.47 32.68 4.89
CA ASN A 22 8.28 33.05 6.05
C ASN A 22 9.45 32.08 6.21
N SER A 23 10.66 32.58 6.42
CA SER A 23 11.88 31.78 6.56
C SER A 23 12.76 32.27 7.72
N GLY A 24 13.44 31.35 8.39
CA GLY A 24 14.31 31.64 9.52
C GLY A 24 13.58 31.52 10.86
N HIS A 25 13.70 32.55 11.71
CA HIS A 25 13.03 32.60 13.01
C HIS A 25 11.59 33.13 12.87
N LEU A 26 10.58 32.26 12.97
CA LEU A 26 9.20 32.66 12.76
C LEU A 26 8.62 33.30 14.03
N VAL A 27 8.01 34.49 13.91
CA VAL A 27 7.36 35.21 15.01
C VAL A 27 5.88 35.47 14.76
N ASP A 28 5.08 35.56 15.83
CA ASP A 28 3.68 35.98 15.75
C ASP A 28 3.52 37.51 15.62
N ALA A 29 2.27 37.99 15.58
CA ALA A 29 1.97 39.43 15.47
C ALA A 29 2.48 40.29 16.65
N LEU A 30 2.83 39.66 17.78
CA LEU A 30 3.40 40.30 18.96
C LEU A 30 4.94 40.14 19.03
N GLY A 31 5.56 39.59 17.98
CA GLY A 31 7.00 39.34 17.93
C GLY A 31 7.45 38.13 18.75
N ARG A 32 6.53 37.28 19.22
CA ARG A 32 6.87 36.11 20.04
C ARG A 32 7.25 34.94 19.14
N PRO A 33 8.25 34.11 19.51
CA PRO A 33 8.63 32.94 18.72
C PRO A 33 7.45 32.00 18.51
N ARG A 34 7.22 31.60 17.25
CA ARG A 34 6.21 30.61 16.86
C ARG A 34 6.77 29.40 16.12
N GLY A 35 8.06 29.41 15.79
CA GLY A 35 8.74 28.29 15.14
C GLY A 35 10.05 28.71 14.46
N ALA A 36 10.73 27.74 13.85
CA ALA A 36 11.91 27.98 13.03
C ALA A 36 11.84 27.11 11.77
N GLY A 37 12.34 27.61 10.65
CA GLY A 37 12.35 26.88 9.38
C GLY A 37 11.76 27.70 8.25
N THR A 38 10.94 27.09 7.40
CA THR A 38 10.21 27.78 6.34
C THR A 38 8.74 27.42 6.39
N GLU A 39 7.88 28.42 6.25
CA GLU A 39 6.44 28.28 6.16
C GLU A 39 5.93 28.96 4.88
N LEU A 40 5.14 28.22 4.11
CA LEU A 40 4.23 28.77 3.10
C LEU A 40 2.80 28.58 3.61
N ARG A 41 2.06 29.67 3.82
CA ARG A 41 0.68 29.60 4.33
C ARG A 41 -0.26 30.59 3.65
N THR A 42 -1.55 30.24 3.62
CA THR A 42 -2.65 31.07 3.16
C THR A 42 -3.97 30.49 3.69
N ASP A 43 -4.94 31.34 4.01
CA ASP A 43 -6.33 30.92 4.29
C ASP A 43 -7.12 30.70 2.98
N GLU A 44 -6.53 31.08 1.85
CA GLU A 44 -7.08 30.93 0.51
C GLU A 44 -6.58 29.63 -0.14
N ARG A 45 -6.83 29.47 -1.44
CA ARG A 45 -6.34 28.32 -2.20
C ARG A 45 -4.84 28.44 -2.48
N GLY A 46 -4.08 27.39 -2.16
CA GLY A 46 -2.68 27.24 -2.52
C GLY A 46 -2.47 26.24 -3.66
N THR A 47 -1.51 26.50 -4.55
CA THR A 47 -1.08 25.52 -5.56
C THR A 47 0.44 25.51 -5.70
N ILE A 48 1.04 24.32 -5.66
CA ILE A 48 2.44 24.10 -6.03
C ILE A 48 2.47 23.29 -7.33
N ARG A 49 3.06 23.84 -8.39
CA ARG A 49 3.13 23.19 -9.71
C ARG A 49 4.56 23.14 -10.21
N ALA A 50 5.07 21.92 -10.40
CA ALA A 50 6.41 21.69 -10.96
C ALA A 50 6.31 20.78 -12.19
N GLY A 51 6.35 21.38 -13.39
CA GLY A 51 6.15 20.66 -14.67
C GLY A 51 7.22 19.62 -15.00
N LYS A 52 8.38 19.70 -14.34
CA LYS A 52 9.43 18.67 -14.44
C LYS A 52 9.29 17.56 -13.40
N GLY A 53 8.60 17.81 -12.28
CA GLY A 53 8.42 16.92 -11.12
C GLY A 53 8.68 17.65 -9.79
N LEU A 54 8.27 17.06 -8.67
CA LEU A 54 8.34 17.66 -7.33
C LEU A 54 8.92 16.65 -6.32
N LEU A 55 9.93 17.06 -5.55
CA LEU A 55 10.46 16.30 -4.42
C LEU A 55 10.00 16.97 -3.12
N LEU A 56 9.38 16.21 -2.23
CA LEU A 56 8.97 16.62 -0.89
C LEU A 56 9.66 15.68 0.09
N SER A 57 10.68 16.18 0.77
CA SER A 57 11.64 15.34 1.49
C SER A 57 11.87 15.86 2.91
N ALA A 58 11.94 14.91 3.86
CA ALA A 58 12.46 15.13 5.20
C ALA A 58 13.93 14.65 5.34
N ASP A 59 14.60 14.33 4.23
CA ASP A 59 16.03 14.04 4.22
C ASP A 59 16.82 15.32 4.45
N ASN A 60 17.71 15.31 5.44
CA ASN A 60 18.52 16.49 5.76
C ASN A 60 19.60 16.70 4.70
N GLN A 61 19.70 17.93 4.16
CA GLN A 61 20.81 18.39 3.31
C GLN A 61 21.54 19.55 4.01
N PRO A 62 22.50 19.26 4.90
CA PRO A 62 23.15 20.29 5.71
C PRO A 62 23.78 21.38 4.84
N LYS A 63 23.48 22.64 5.17
CA LYS A 63 24.02 23.82 4.49
C LYS A 63 23.77 23.82 2.97
N ALA A 64 22.72 23.13 2.50
CA ALA A 64 22.42 22.97 1.07
C ALA A 64 23.60 22.41 0.26
N LEU A 65 24.43 21.55 0.87
CA LEU A 65 25.52 20.87 0.19
C LEU A 65 24.98 19.69 -0.64
N GLY A 66 24.96 19.85 -1.96
CA GLY A 66 24.50 18.82 -2.90
C GLY A 66 23.65 19.40 -4.03
N GLU A 67 23.06 18.53 -4.84
CA GLU A 67 22.07 18.95 -5.82
C GLU A 67 20.71 19.22 -5.17
N VAL A 68 19.95 20.18 -5.71
CA VAL A 68 18.62 20.53 -5.19
C VAL A 68 17.65 19.33 -5.16
N PRO A 69 17.55 18.47 -6.20
CA PRO A 69 16.70 17.28 -6.17
C PRO A 69 17.46 16.00 -5.76
N ASP A 70 18.46 16.09 -4.88
CA ASP A 70 19.13 14.90 -4.35
C ASP A 70 18.16 14.03 -3.55
N ARG A 71 18.27 12.73 -3.78
CA ARG A 71 17.40 11.66 -3.28
C ARG A 71 18.09 10.30 -3.36
N ALA A 72 19.41 10.29 -3.38
CA ALA A 72 20.19 9.07 -3.45
C ALA A 72 19.82 8.10 -2.32
N ALA A 73 19.58 8.62 -1.11
CA ALA A 73 19.13 7.84 0.05
C ALA A 73 17.79 7.13 -0.21
N ALA A 74 16.74 7.87 -0.57
CA ALA A 74 15.41 7.32 -0.84
C ALA A 74 15.40 6.31 -2.01
N LEU A 75 16.17 6.58 -3.08
CA LEU A 75 16.28 5.66 -4.21
C LEU A 75 16.99 4.34 -3.83
N LYS A 76 17.98 4.41 -2.93
CA LYS A 76 18.68 3.23 -2.41
C LYS A 76 17.74 2.33 -1.60
N GLU A 77 16.94 2.91 -0.72
CA GLU A 77 15.94 2.18 0.08
C GLU A 77 14.89 1.51 -0.80
N THR A 78 14.36 2.27 -1.76
CA THR A 78 13.38 1.75 -2.75
C THR A 78 13.97 0.58 -3.54
N GLY A 79 15.22 0.71 -4.01
CA GLY A 79 15.91 -0.36 -4.75
C GLY A 79 16.08 -1.64 -3.93
N ARG A 80 16.43 -1.51 -2.64
CA ARG A 80 16.55 -2.66 -1.72
C ARG A 80 15.21 -3.38 -1.55
N LEU A 81 14.12 -2.64 -1.36
CA LEU A 81 12.78 -3.21 -1.21
C LEU A 81 12.35 -3.96 -2.48
N GLN A 82 12.60 -3.40 -3.66
CA GLN A 82 12.28 -4.05 -4.94
C GLN A 82 13.02 -5.37 -5.15
N GLN A 83 14.28 -5.47 -4.72
CA GLN A 83 15.02 -6.73 -4.78
C GLN A 83 14.38 -7.82 -3.92
N GLN A 84 13.90 -7.47 -2.72
CA GLN A 84 13.19 -8.40 -1.84
C GLN A 84 11.85 -8.85 -2.45
N LEU A 85 11.11 -7.93 -3.07
CA LEU A 85 9.84 -8.25 -3.73
C LEU A 85 10.02 -9.19 -4.94
N ARG A 86 11.08 -9.03 -5.74
CA ARG A 86 11.38 -9.96 -6.84
C ARG A 86 11.56 -11.40 -6.36
N GLN A 87 12.20 -11.60 -5.20
CA GLN A 87 12.34 -12.93 -4.62
C GLN A 87 11.00 -13.53 -4.19
N LEU A 88 10.08 -12.70 -3.67
CA LEU A 88 8.74 -13.13 -3.33
C LEU A 88 7.91 -13.46 -4.57
N GLU A 89 8.02 -12.66 -5.62
CA GLU A 89 7.35 -12.88 -6.91
C GLU A 89 7.80 -14.20 -7.57
N MET A 90 9.11 -14.49 -7.59
CA MET A 90 9.62 -15.78 -8.10
C MET A 90 9.06 -16.97 -7.31
N ALA A 91 8.92 -16.85 -5.99
CA ALA A 91 8.30 -17.89 -5.17
C ALA A 91 6.81 -18.04 -5.47
N ALA A 92 6.08 -16.94 -5.68
CA ALA A 92 4.68 -16.96 -6.07
C ALA A 92 4.50 -17.64 -7.44
N GLU A 93 5.39 -17.39 -8.39
CA GLU A 93 5.39 -18.04 -9.70
C GLU A 93 5.57 -19.56 -9.61
N GLN A 94 6.55 -20.01 -8.82
CA GLN A 94 6.79 -21.45 -8.60
C GLN A 94 5.57 -22.14 -7.96
N ALA A 95 4.84 -21.42 -7.10
CA ALA A 95 3.59 -21.88 -6.50
C ALA A 95 2.37 -21.71 -7.42
N GLN A 96 2.54 -21.27 -8.67
CA GLN A 96 1.46 -20.97 -9.62
C GLN A 96 0.44 -19.95 -9.09
N ALA A 97 0.86 -19.07 -8.18
CA ALA A 97 0.05 -17.99 -7.62
C ALA A 97 0.04 -16.76 -8.56
N LEU A 98 -0.90 -15.84 -8.30
CA LEU A 98 -0.95 -14.56 -9.01
C LEU A 98 0.32 -13.74 -8.75
N LYS A 99 1.01 -13.32 -9.81
CA LYS A 99 2.17 -12.43 -9.72
C LYS A 99 1.76 -10.99 -9.44
N ALA A 100 2.51 -10.33 -8.57
CA ALA A 100 2.51 -8.88 -8.49
C ALA A 100 3.24 -8.29 -9.70
N ASP A 101 2.76 -7.17 -10.25
CA ASP A 101 3.40 -6.49 -11.38
C ASP A 101 4.62 -5.66 -10.90
N ILE A 102 5.70 -6.35 -10.52
CA ILE A 102 6.94 -5.75 -10.07
C ILE A 102 7.70 -5.08 -11.23
N ASP A 103 7.55 -5.59 -12.45
CA ASP A 103 8.20 -5.03 -13.63
C ASP A 103 7.68 -3.64 -13.98
N SER A 104 6.37 -3.38 -13.86
CA SER A 104 5.83 -2.01 -14.00
C SER A 104 6.35 -1.07 -12.92
N GLN A 105 6.48 -1.53 -11.66
CA GLN A 105 7.05 -0.72 -10.59
C GLN A 105 8.53 -0.37 -10.86
N MET A 106 9.29 -1.30 -11.42
CA MET A 106 10.68 -1.05 -11.79
C MET A 106 10.83 -0.12 -12.99
N ARG A 107 9.95 -0.23 -13.99
CA ARG A 107 9.89 0.74 -15.09
C ARG A 107 9.56 2.14 -14.58
N MET A 108 8.57 2.27 -13.70
CA MET A 108 8.25 3.53 -13.04
C MET A 108 9.44 4.09 -12.26
N LEU A 109 10.11 3.27 -11.44
CA LEU A 109 11.32 3.70 -10.73
C LEU A 109 12.39 4.22 -11.69
N ALA A 110 12.70 3.46 -12.75
CA ALA A 110 13.78 3.81 -13.65
C ALA A 110 13.49 5.03 -14.54
N GLN A 111 12.28 5.11 -15.10
CA GLN A 111 11.93 6.09 -16.13
C GLN A 111 11.26 7.36 -15.58
N ARG A 112 10.66 7.29 -14.39
CA ARG A 112 9.91 8.40 -13.79
C ARG A 112 10.52 8.82 -12.47
N LEU A 113 10.63 7.88 -11.52
CA LEU A 113 11.10 8.20 -10.19
C LEU A 113 12.55 8.65 -10.22
N LYS A 114 13.53 7.87 -10.71
CA LYS A 114 14.95 8.26 -10.78
C LYS A 114 15.19 9.61 -11.47
N PRO A 115 14.61 9.92 -12.64
CA PRO A 115 14.79 11.24 -13.28
C PRO A 115 13.88 12.35 -12.72
N LEU A 116 13.02 12.04 -11.74
CA LEU A 116 11.94 12.92 -11.23
C LEU A 116 10.96 13.34 -12.35
N HIS A 117 10.82 12.59 -13.43
CA HIS A 117 10.14 13.07 -14.63
C HIS A 117 8.62 13.08 -14.48
N LYS A 118 8.04 14.26 -14.23
CA LYS A 118 6.59 14.52 -14.08
C LYS A 118 5.94 13.68 -12.97
N ILE A 119 6.64 13.53 -11.86
CA ILE A 119 6.17 12.79 -10.68
C ILE A 119 6.32 13.65 -9.42
N ILE A 120 5.53 13.32 -8.40
CA ILE A 120 5.75 13.80 -7.03
C ILE A 120 6.38 12.66 -6.24
N HIS A 121 7.52 12.92 -5.60
CA HIS A 121 8.19 11.95 -4.73
C HIS A 121 8.19 12.46 -3.30
N PHE A 122 7.55 11.70 -2.41
CA PHE A 122 7.58 11.95 -0.96
C PHE A 122 8.63 11.04 -0.33
N THR A 123 9.53 11.60 0.48
CA THR A 123 10.56 10.83 1.18
C THR A 123 10.71 11.28 2.63
N ALA A 124 10.88 10.32 3.52
CA ALA A 124 11.19 10.61 4.91
C ALA A 124 11.93 9.42 5.55
N PRO A 125 13.09 9.63 6.17
CA PRO A 125 13.91 8.53 6.72
C PRO A 125 13.30 7.87 7.96
N GLN A 126 12.37 8.54 8.65
CA GLN A 126 11.80 8.09 9.93
C GLN A 126 10.28 7.88 9.90
N GLY A 127 9.68 7.89 8.70
CA GLY A 127 8.26 7.56 8.51
C GLY A 127 7.45 8.65 7.81
N MET A 128 6.29 8.25 7.30
CA MET A 128 5.31 9.13 6.66
C MET A 128 3.91 8.75 7.15
N ALA A 129 3.05 9.74 7.37
CA ALA A 129 1.65 9.54 7.73
C ALA A 129 0.75 10.32 6.77
N LEU A 130 -0.31 9.67 6.29
CA LEU A 130 -1.40 10.29 5.56
C LEU A 130 -2.65 10.12 6.43
N THR A 131 -3.38 11.19 6.71
CA THR A 131 -4.55 11.16 7.60
C THR A 131 -5.63 12.11 7.08
N SER A 132 -6.89 11.71 7.23
CA SER A 132 -8.08 12.51 6.92
C SER A 132 -9.05 12.42 8.10
N GLY A 133 -9.75 13.52 8.40
CA GLY A 133 -10.87 13.50 9.36
C GLY A 133 -12.15 12.92 8.77
N GLU A 134 -12.20 12.78 7.44
CA GLU A 134 -13.31 12.22 6.67
C GLU A 134 -12.75 11.17 5.70
N ASP A 135 -13.00 11.32 4.40
CA ASP A 135 -12.61 10.34 3.39
C ASP A 135 -11.13 10.43 2.98
N MET A 136 -10.57 9.29 2.56
CA MET A 136 -9.28 9.20 1.88
C MET A 136 -9.40 8.32 0.64
N GLN A 137 -8.97 8.83 -0.52
CA GLN A 137 -9.00 8.10 -1.79
C GLN A 137 -7.59 8.00 -2.40
N LEU A 138 -7.22 6.79 -2.83
CA LEU A 138 -6.03 6.52 -3.64
C LEU A 138 -6.49 5.95 -4.97
N ALA A 139 -6.21 6.64 -6.07
CA ALA A 139 -6.64 6.24 -7.41
C ALA A 139 -5.52 6.39 -8.43
N ALA A 140 -5.37 5.40 -9.31
CA ALA A 140 -4.45 5.43 -10.45
C ALA A 140 -5.14 4.75 -11.66
N THR A 141 -4.88 5.26 -12.87
CA THR A 141 -5.45 4.69 -14.12
C THR A 141 -4.75 3.40 -14.55
N GLU A 142 -3.53 3.18 -14.08
CA GLU A 142 -2.77 1.96 -14.32
C GLU A 142 -2.69 1.15 -13.03
N ASN A 143 -1.63 1.36 -12.24
CA ASN A 143 -1.32 0.51 -11.10
C ASN A 143 -1.21 1.30 -9.79
N VAL A 144 -1.74 0.73 -8.71
CA VAL A 144 -1.39 1.09 -7.34
C VAL A 144 -0.55 -0.05 -6.76
N ALA A 145 0.63 0.28 -6.24
CA ALA A 145 1.52 -0.67 -5.58
C ALA A 145 1.70 -0.30 -4.11
N MET A 146 1.52 -1.26 -3.22
CA MET A 146 1.75 -1.12 -1.79
C MET A 146 2.73 -2.20 -1.35
N ASN A 147 3.89 -1.77 -0.86
CA ASN A 147 4.98 -2.67 -0.50
C ASN A 147 5.55 -2.29 0.86
N ALA A 148 5.95 -3.28 1.65
CA ALA A 148 6.64 -3.10 2.91
C ALA A 148 7.82 -4.07 3.00
N GLY A 149 8.90 -3.63 3.67
CA GLY A 149 9.99 -4.53 4.06
C GLY A 149 9.65 -5.41 5.28
N GLY A 150 8.63 -5.00 6.05
CA GLY A 150 8.00 -5.75 7.13
C GLY A 150 6.54 -6.04 6.78
N ASP A 151 5.63 -5.74 7.69
CA ASP A 151 4.20 -6.06 7.54
C ASP A 151 3.39 -4.95 6.86
N ILE A 152 2.31 -5.34 6.19
CA ILE A 152 1.18 -4.46 5.84
C ILE A 152 0.01 -4.85 6.74
N SER A 153 -0.52 -3.90 7.51
CA SER A 153 -1.73 -4.08 8.31
C SER A 153 -2.85 -3.22 7.74
N ALA A 154 -4.00 -3.84 7.46
CA ALA A 154 -5.22 -3.17 7.02
C ALA A 154 -6.35 -3.55 7.97
N GLY A 155 -6.99 -2.54 8.57
CA GLY A 155 -8.10 -2.72 9.50
C GLY A 155 -9.26 -1.81 9.12
N VAL A 156 -10.48 -2.34 9.20
CA VAL A 156 -11.72 -1.60 8.90
C VAL A 156 -12.73 -1.93 9.98
N THR A 157 -13.40 -0.91 10.53
CA THR A 157 -14.47 -1.09 11.53
C THR A 157 -15.80 -1.47 10.89
N GLY A 158 -16.03 -1.02 9.66
CA GLY A 158 -17.11 -1.48 8.79
C GLY A 158 -16.67 -2.62 7.86
N ASN A 159 -16.98 -2.49 6.57
CA ASN A 159 -16.73 -3.54 5.58
C ASN A 159 -15.42 -3.34 4.83
N LEU A 160 -14.67 -4.42 4.61
CA LEU A 160 -13.59 -4.47 3.62
C LEU A 160 -14.10 -5.19 2.36
N ALA A 161 -14.10 -4.51 1.22
CA ALA A 161 -14.42 -5.09 -0.08
C ALA A 161 -13.18 -5.11 -0.98
N ALA A 162 -12.86 -6.27 -1.55
CA ALA A 162 -11.80 -6.45 -2.54
C ALA A 162 -12.41 -6.92 -3.85
N LEU A 163 -12.36 -6.08 -4.89
CA LEU A 163 -12.91 -6.35 -6.21
C LEU A 163 -11.79 -6.40 -7.25
N ALA A 164 -11.79 -7.43 -8.08
CA ALA A 164 -10.82 -7.58 -9.17
C ALA A 164 -11.56 -7.91 -10.47
N GLY A 165 -11.23 -7.20 -11.55
CA GLY A 165 -11.85 -7.40 -12.87
C GLY A 165 -11.44 -8.71 -13.56
N GLU A 166 -10.28 -9.26 -13.19
CA GLU A 166 -9.76 -10.51 -13.76
C GLU A 166 -9.53 -11.59 -12.70
N ARG A 167 -8.63 -11.34 -11.73
CA ARG A 167 -8.22 -12.33 -10.73
C ARG A 167 -7.90 -11.66 -9.40
N LEU A 168 -8.32 -12.29 -8.31
CA LEU A 168 -7.87 -11.98 -6.95
C LEU A 168 -6.97 -13.12 -6.47
N GLY A 169 -5.75 -12.82 -6.03
CA GLY A 169 -4.79 -13.80 -5.55
C GLY A 169 -4.39 -13.55 -4.11
N LEU A 170 -4.34 -14.62 -3.31
CA LEU A 170 -3.82 -14.62 -1.94
C LEU A 170 -2.72 -15.68 -1.85
N TYR A 171 -1.53 -15.29 -1.43
CA TYR A 171 -0.37 -16.17 -1.36
C TYR A 171 0.48 -15.86 -0.13
N ALA A 172 0.84 -16.92 0.60
CA ALA A 172 1.78 -16.87 1.71
C ALA A 172 2.92 -17.85 1.42
N ARG A 173 4.18 -17.38 1.43
CA ARG A 173 5.35 -18.19 1.06
C ARG A 173 5.73 -19.22 2.12
N THR A 174 5.83 -18.78 3.36
CA THR A 174 6.38 -19.60 4.47
C THR A 174 5.41 -19.76 5.63
N GLY A 175 4.51 -18.80 5.84
CA GLY A 175 3.49 -18.83 6.89
C GLY A 175 2.16 -19.42 6.40
N PRO A 176 1.21 -19.66 7.31
CA PRO A 176 -0.12 -20.14 6.94
C PRO A 176 -0.95 -19.04 6.27
N LEU A 177 -1.77 -19.43 5.31
CA LEU A 177 -2.92 -18.62 4.90
C LEU A 177 -4.09 -18.97 5.81
N SER A 178 -4.68 -17.98 6.48
CA SER A 178 -5.82 -18.17 7.38
C SER A 178 -7.01 -17.32 6.96
N LEU A 179 -8.16 -17.97 6.77
CA LEU A 179 -9.44 -17.34 6.48
C LEU A 179 -10.41 -17.76 7.59
N LYS A 180 -10.90 -16.78 8.36
CA LYS A 180 -11.72 -17.03 9.55
C LYS A 180 -12.86 -16.02 9.61
N ALA A 181 -14.02 -16.46 10.06
CA ALA A 181 -15.12 -15.61 10.51
C ALA A 181 -15.40 -15.93 11.98
N GLY A 182 -15.60 -14.89 12.81
CA GLY A 182 -15.77 -15.06 14.26
C GLY A 182 -17.20 -15.46 14.65
N GLU A 183 -18.19 -14.82 14.03
CA GLU A 183 -19.61 -15.04 14.34
C GLU A 183 -20.42 -15.43 13.09
N GLY A 184 -20.13 -14.81 11.94
CA GLY A 184 -20.82 -15.06 10.68
C GLY A 184 -20.30 -16.27 9.91
N PRO A 185 -21.02 -16.72 8.87
CA PRO A 185 -20.60 -17.83 8.02
C PRO A 185 -19.42 -17.44 7.12
N VAL A 186 -18.68 -18.45 6.67
CA VAL A 186 -17.74 -18.31 5.55
C VAL A 186 -18.41 -18.84 4.29
N ASP A 187 -18.59 -17.99 3.29
CA ASP A 187 -19.15 -18.37 2.00
C ASP A 187 -18.07 -18.33 0.91
N MET A 188 -17.95 -19.43 0.16
CA MET A 188 -16.99 -19.58 -0.93
C MET A 188 -17.71 -20.21 -2.13
N GLN A 189 -17.69 -19.54 -3.28
CA GLN A 189 -18.41 -19.99 -4.47
C GLN A 189 -17.61 -19.76 -5.75
N ALA A 190 -17.73 -20.70 -6.68
CA ALA A 190 -17.31 -20.54 -8.07
C ALA A 190 -18.55 -20.58 -8.97
N GLN A 191 -19.19 -19.43 -9.22
CA GLN A 191 -20.51 -19.36 -9.87
C GLN A 191 -20.52 -19.95 -11.29
N ASN A 192 -19.46 -19.71 -12.07
CA ASN A 192 -19.31 -20.19 -13.45
C ASN A 192 -18.01 -20.98 -13.65
N GLY A 193 -17.36 -21.39 -12.57
CA GLY A 193 -16.04 -22.01 -12.57
C GLY A 193 -15.99 -23.28 -11.74
N ASN A 194 -14.81 -23.88 -11.65
CA ASN A 194 -14.56 -24.98 -10.73
C ASN A 194 -14.03 -24.45 -9.39
N MET A 195 -14.43 -25.09 -8.30
CA MET A 195 -13.76 -24.96 -7.02
C MET A 195 -12.76 -26.10 -6.86
N ARG A 196 -11.53 -25.79 -6.47
CA ARG A 196 -10.47 -26.77 -6.20
C ARG A 196 -9.92 -26.53 -4.81
N LEU A 197 -9.95 -27.56 -3.98
CA LEU A 197 -9.33 -27.60 -2.67
C LEU A 197 -8.31 -28.74 -2.70
N PHE A 198 -7.05 -28.41 -2.45
CA PHE A 198 -5.96 -29.36 -2.49
C PHE A 198 -5.02 -29.09 -1.30
N ALA A 199 -4.58 -30.18 -0.66
CA ALA A 199 -3.52 -30.17 0.33
C ALA A 199 -2.56 -31.31 -0.01
N GLU A 200 -1.25 -31.03 -0.02
CA GLU A 200 -0.23 -32.07 -0.17
C GLU A 200 -0.21 -33.01 1.05
N GLN A 201 -0.56 -32.46 2.22
CA GLN A 201 -0.73 -33.21 3.45
C GLN A 201 -2.22 -33.43 3.74
N LYS A 202 -2.58 -33.54 5.02
CA LYS A 202 -3.95 -33.77 5.46
C LYS A 202 -4.88 -32.61 5.06
N LEU A 203 -5.91 -32.90 4.30
CA LEU A 203 -7.10 -32.06 4.18
C LEU A 203 -8.11 -32.49 5.25
N THR A 204 -8.55 -31.54 6.09
CA THR A 204 -9.59 -31.78 7.11
C THR A 204 -10.82 -30.96 6.77
N ILE A 205 -11.97 -31.62 6.64
CA ILE A 205 -13.29 -31.00 6.54
C ILE A 205 -14.09 -31.58 7.71
N ALA A 206 -14.53 -30.72 8.62
CA ALA A 206 -15.25 -31.11 9.82
C ALA A 206 -16.36 -30.10 10.12
N SER A 207 -17.44 -30.58 10.71
CA SER A 207 -18.56 -29.83 11.25
C SER A 207 -18.91 -30.43 12.60
N GLU A 208 -19.34 -29.62 13.56
CA GLU A 208 -19.94 -30.11 14.81
C GLU A 208 -21.38 -30.59 14.61
N GLU A 209 -22.00 -30.18 13.49
CA GLU A 209 -23.31 -30.64 13.04
C GLU A 209 -23.15 -31.40 11.72
N ASP A 210 -23.91 -31.02 10.69
CA ASP A 210 -23.96 -31.74 9.42
C ASP A 210 -22.85 -31.31 8.45
N ILE A 211 -22.40 -32.28 7.63
CA ILE A 211 -21.61 -32.03 6.42
C ILE A 211 -22.43 -32.51 5.22
N LEU A 212 -22.83 -31.57 4.36
CA LEU A 212 -23.59 -31.86 3.16
C LEU A 212 -22.70 -31.81 1.91
N PHE A 213 -22.62 -32.94 1.19
CA PHE A 213 -22.10 -32.98 -0.17
C PHE A 213 -23.26 -33.16 -1.14
N ALA A 214 -23.49 -32.19 -2.02
CA ALA A 214 -24.54 -32.22 -3.03
C ALA A 214 -23.96 -32.02 -4.43
N GLY A 215 -24.38 -32.84 -5.39
CA GLY A 215 -23.95 -32.73 -6.78
C GLY A 215 -25.06 -33.16 -7.75
N LYS A 216 -25.39 -32.30 -8.72
CA LYS A 216 -26.47 -32.58 -9.70
C LYS A 216 -26.19 -33.81 -10.58
N LYS A 217 -24.92 -34.07 -10.92
CA LYS A 217 -24.53 -35.17 -11.81
C LYS A 217 -24.00 -36.38 -11.05
N ARG A 218 -23.00 -36.18 -10.19
CA ARG A 218 -22.37 -37.24 -9.39
C ARG A 218 -21.56 -36.65 -8.24
N ILE A 219 -21.36 -37.45 -7.20
CA ILE A 219 -20.35 -37.27 -6.17
C ILE A 219 -19.40 -38.48 -6.28
N THR A 220 -18.09 -38.26 -6.23
CA THR A 220 -17.09 -39.33 -6.39
C THR A 220 -16.05 -39.19 -5.30
N LEU A 221 -15.89 -40.24 -4.50
CA LEU A 221 -14.86 -40.37 -3.47
C LEU A 221 -13.92 -41.49 -3.89
N ILE A 222 -12.65 -41.17 -4.08
CA ILE A 222 -11.61 -42.14 -4.45
C ILE A 222 -10.61 -42.18 -3.31
N VAL A 223 -10.43 -43.36 -2.72
CA VAL A 223 -9.38 -43.61 -1.73
C VAL A 223 -8.51 -44.73 -2.28
N HIS A 224 -7.21 -44.48 -2.41
CA HIS A 224 -6.28 -45.37 -3.10
C HIS A 224 -6.17 -46.76 -2.46
N PHE A 225 -6.51 -46.87 -1.16
CA PHE A 225 -6.42 -48.13 -0.39
C PHE A 225 -7.75 -48.58 0.23
N LEU A 226 -8.88 -47.92 -0.04
CA LEU A 226 -10.19 -48.33 0.51
C LEU A 226 -11.34 -47.97 -0.44
N PHE A 227 -11.95 -48.95 -1.10
CA PHE A 227 -13.17 -48.70 -1.89
C PHE A 227 -14.36 -48.45 -0.96
N VAL A 228 -14.85 -47.22 -0.89
CA VAL A 228 -16.18 -46.93 -0.34
C VAL A 228 -17.13 -46.68 -1.51
N ARG A 229 -17.97 -47.67 -1.83
CA ARG A 229 -19.06 -47.53 -2.80
C ARG A 229 -20.29 -47.04 -2.04
N LEU A 230 -20.60 -45.75 -2.13
CA LEU A 230 -21.85 -45.22 -1.59
C LEU A 230 -23.02 -45.71 -2.46
N PHE A 231 -23.98 -46.38 -1.82
CA PHE A 231 -25.25 -46.72 -2.44
C PHE A 231 -26.14 -45.48 -2.52
N LYS A 232 -26.95 -45.44 -3.58
CA LYS A 232 -28.02 -44.47 -3.79
C LYS A 232 -28.89 -44.42 -2.52
N ILE A 233 -28.91 -43.29 -1.82
CA ILE A 233 -29.91 -43.03 -0.78
C ILE A 233 -31.06 -42.31 -1.48
N ASP A 234 -32.24 -42.90 -1.39
CA ASP A 234 -33.44 -42.44 -2.07
C ASP A 234 -33.89 -41.06 -1.60
N LYS A 235 -34.57 -40.37 -2.53
CA LYS A 235 -35.11 -39.02 -2.39
C LYS A 235 -36.01 -38.88 -1.16
N TYR A 236 -35.90 -37.74 -0.48
CA TYR A 236 -37.09 -37.01 -0.02
C TYR A 236 -37.29 -35.82 -0.96
#